data_AF-A0A183LZ47-F1
#
_entry.id   AF-A0A183LZ47-F1
#
_cell.length_a   1.000
_cell.length_b   1.000
_cell.length_c   1.000
_cell.angle_alpha   90.00
_cell.angle_beta   90.00
_cell.angle_gamma   90.00
#
_symmetry.space_group_name_H-M   'P 1'
#
loop_
_entity.id
_entity.type
_entity.pdbx_description
1 polymer ?
#
loop_
_entity_poly.entity_id
_entity_poly.type
_entity_poly.pdbx_seq_one_letter_code
_entity_poly.pdbx_strand_id
1 'polypeptide(L)' 'MQTKTASVAAVSASVSLSIHKGKTKVLKFKAENSNPITLDGETLENVESFTYLGSIIDEQGDSDANVKAKIGN' A
#
# COMPACT_ATOMS: atom_id res chain seq x y z
N MET A 1 8.98 0.14 -10.04
CA MET A 1 7.86 0.35 -9.09
C MET A 1 6.68 1.06 -9.75
N GLN A 2 6.89 2.13 -10.52
CA GLN A 2 5.82 2.80 -11.30
C GLN A 2 5.02 1.87 -12.23
N THR A 3 5.65 0.89 -12.86
CA THR A 3 4.98 -0.09 -13.73
C THR A 3 3.89 -0.89 -13.01
N LYS A 4 4.08 -1.23 -11.74
CA LYS A 4 3.08 -1.93 -10.93
C LYS A 4 1.91 -1.00 -10.58
N THR A 5 2.18 0.26 -10.24
CA THR A 5 1.14 1.26 -9.94
C THR A 5 0.24 1.53 -11.15
N ALA A 6 0.82 1.67 -12.35
CA ALA A 6 0.06 1.85 -13.58
C ALA A 6 -0.84 0.63 -13.88
N SER A 7 -0.33 -0.58 -13.64
CA SER A 7 -1.12 -1.81 -13.78
C SER A 7 -2.29 -1.85 -12.79
N VAL A 8 -2.07 -1.49 -11.52
CA VAL A 8 -3.14 -1.43 -10.50
C VAL A 8 -4.22 -0.43 -10.88
N ALA A 9 -3.85 0.74 -11.40
CA ALA A 9 -4.80 1.75 -11.87
C ALA A 9 -5.66 1.22 -13.03
N ALA A 10 -5.03 0.61 -14.04
CA ALA A 10 -5.73 0.04 -15.19
C ALA A 10 -6.69 -1.09 -14.79
N VAL A 11 -6.25 -2.01 -13.92
CA VAL A 11 -7.08 -3.12 -13.42
C VAL A 11 -8.24 -2.58 -12.58
N SER A 12 -8.01 -1.60 -11.71
CA SER A 12 -9.07 -0.97 -10.93
C SER A 12 -10.13 -0.34 -11.84
N ALA A 13 -9.71 0.38 -12.89
CA ALA A 13 -10.61 0.97 -13.86
C ALA A 13 -11.44 -0.09 -14.61
N SER A 14 -10.85 -1.24 -14.97
CA SER A 14 -11.56 -2.34 -15.64
C SER A 14 -12.71 -2.93 -14.82
N VAL A 15 -12.63 -2.83 -13.49
CA VAL A 15 -13.69 -3.26 -12.56
C VAL A 15 -14.50 -2.10 -12.00
N SER A 16 -14.43 -0.92 -12.62
CA SER A 16 -15.11 0.31 -12.18
C SER A 16 -14.76 0.78 -10.76
N LEU A 17 -13.58 0.41 -10.26
CA LEU A 17 -13.07 0.87 -8.97
C LEU A 17 -12.27 2.16 -9.13
N SER A 18 -12.60 3.17 -8.31
CA SER A 18 -11.88 4.43 -8.26
C SER A 18 -10.75 4.39 -7.22
N ILE A 19 -9.53 4.74 -7.61
CA ILE A 19 -8.42 4.94 -6.67
C ILE A 19 -8.50 6.36 -6.11
N HIS A 20 -8.66 6.48 -4.79
CA HIS A 20 -8.71 7.78 -4.13
C HIS A 20 -7.30 8.28 -3.80
N LYS A 21 -6.75 9.13 -4.67
CA LYS A 21 -5.37 9.65 -4.59
C LYS A 21 -4.98 10.15 -3.19
N GLY A 22 -5.79 11.02 -2.58
CA GLY A 22 -5.50 11.58 -1.24
C GLY A 22 -5.58 10.59 -0.06
N LYS A 23 -6.12 9.38 -0.26
CA LYS A 23 -6.17 8.31 0.75
C LYS A 23 -5.12 7.23 0.46
N THR A 24 -4.65 7.15 -0.78
CA THR A 24 -3.60 6.22 -1.18
C THR A 24 -2.26 6.74 -0.68
N LYS A 25 -1.63 5.96 0.21
CA LYS A 25 -0.29 6.22 0.74
C LYS A 25 0.59 5.00 0.51
N VAL A 26 1.89 5.23 0.51
CA VAL A 26 2.91 4.19 0.27
C VAL A 26 3.55 3.82 1.60
N LEU A 27 3.40 2.56 2.02
CA LEU A 27 4.24 1.99 3.07
C LEU A 27 5.50 1.40 2.41
N LYS A 28 6.68 1.80 2.88
CA LYS A 28 7.95 1.17 2.48
C LYS A 28 8.21 -0.01 3.38
N PHE A 29 8.31 -1.21 2.81
CA PHE A 29 8.64 -2.43 3.56
C PHE A 29 10.01 -2.93 3.15
N LYS A 30 10.94 -3.07 4.11
CA LYS A 30 12.29 -3.67 4.02
C LYS A 30 13.27 -3.20 2.91
N ALA A 31 12.82 -2.43 1.91
CA ALA A 31 13.60 -2.08 0.74
C ALA A 31 13.94 -0.60 0.70
N GLU A 32 15.23 -0.30 0.53
CA GLU A 32 15.86 1.02 0.40
C GLU A 32 15.50 1.76 -0.91
N ASN A 33 14.33 1.49 -1.48
CA ASN A 33 13.90 2.23 -2.65
C ASN A 33 13.31 3.58 -2.18
N SER A 34 14.11 4.63 -2.33
CA SER A 34 13.71 6.00 -2.02
C SER A 34 13.01 6.71 -3.17
N ASN A 35 12.69 6.00 -4.25
CA ASN A 35 12.10 6.62 -5.42
C ASN A 35 10.63 6.99 -5.13
N PRO A 36 10.23 8.25 -5.37
CA PRO A 36 8.84 8.66 -5.21
C PRO A 36 7.94 7.86 -6.14
N ILE A 37 6.80 7.40 -5.61
CA ILE A 37 5.78 6.74 -6.41
C ILE A 37 4.77 7.80 -6.84
N THR A 38 4.60 7.92 -8.15
CA THR A 38 3.64 8.84 -8.75
C THR A 38 2.41 8.08 -9.22
N LEU A 39 1.23 8.62 -8.94
CA LEU A 39 -0.06 8.18 -9.49
C LEU A 39 -0.67 9.34 -10.26
N ASP A 40 -0.87 9.18 -11.56
CA ASP A 40 -1.37 10.23 -12.47
C ASP A 40 -0.62 11.58 -12.37
N GLY A 41 0.70 11.52 -12.12
CA GLY A 41 1.54 12.71 -11.96
C GLY A 41 1.57 13.31 -10.54
N GLU A 42 0.77 12.81 -9.59
CA GLU A 42 0.85 13.17 -8.18
C GLU A 42 1.76 12.21 -7.41
N THR A 43 2.71 12.74 -6.65
CA THR A 43 3.55 11.92 -5.76
C THR A 43 2.74 11.49 -4.54
N LEU A 44 2.68 10.19 -4.29
CA LEU A 44 1.99 9.63 -3.14
C LEU A 44 2.82 9.82 -1.87
N GLU A 45 2.14 10.17 -0.77
CA GLU A 45 2.76 10.30 0.54
C GLU A 45 3.27 8.95 1.04
N ASN A 46 4.42 8.98 1.73
CA ASN A 46 4.96 7.80 2.39
C ASN A 46 4.48 7.74 3.85
N VAL A 47 4.13 6.56 4.34
CA VAL A 47 3.80 6.31 5.75
C VAL A 47 4.79 5.31 6.35
N GLU A 48 4.97 5.41 7.66
CA GLU A 48 5.82 4.51 8.46
C GLU A 48 5.06 3.27 8.92
N SER A 49 3.74 3.40 9.15
CA SER A 49 2.85 2.29 9.46
C SER A 49 1.42 2.55 8.97
N PHE A 50 0.63 1.49 8.86
CA PHE A 50 -0.82 1.57 8.71
C PHE A 50 -1.53 0.50 9.53
N THR A 51 -2.75 0.78 9.96
CA THR A 51 -3.59 -0.20 10.64
C THR A 51 -4.52 -0.87 9.64
N TYR A 52 -4.38 -2.18 9.49
CA TYR A 52 -5.25 -3.02 8.67
C TYR A 52 -5.99 -4.00 9.56
N LEU A 53 -7.32 -3.87 9.64
CA LEU A 53 -8.19 -4.77 10.41
C LEU A 53 -7.77 -4.97 11.87
N GLY A 54 -7.13 -3.96 12.49
CA GLY A 54 -6.62 -4.01 13.86
C GLY A 54 -5.18 -4.50 13.99
N SER A 55 -4.55 -4.95 12.90
CA SER A 55 -3.11 -5.20 12.85
C SER A 55 -2.38 -3.94 12.44
N ILE A 56 -1.31 -3.61 13.15
CA ILE A 56 -0.35 -2.61 12.70
C ILE A 56 0.61 -3.31 11.75
N ILE A 57 0.82 -2.70 10.58
CA ILE A 57 1.83 -3.08 9.61
C ILE A 57 2.78 -1.89 9.52
N ASP A 58 4.02 -2.09 9.92
CA ASP A 58 5.08 -1.07 9.84
C ASP A 58 6.08 -1.40 8.72
N GLU A 59 7.12 -0.58 8.59
CA GLU A 59 8.18 -0.76 7.60
C GLU A 59 9.00 -2.06 7.73
N GLN A 60 9.03 -2.63 8.94
CA GLN A 60 9.66 -3.92 9.22
C GLN A 60 8.73 -5.07 8.82
N GLY A 61 7.43 -4.73 8.70
CA GLY A 61 6.24 -5.51 8.40
C GLY A 61 6.14 -6.78 9.21
N ASP A 62 6.49 -6.66 10.48
CA ASP A 62 6.19 -7.65 11.50
C ASP A 62 4.71 -7.53 11.88
N SER A 63 3.85 -7.95 10.95
CA SER A 63 2.40 -8.03 11.16
C SER A 63 1.91 -9.47 11.37
N ASP A 64 2.82 -10.45 11.27
CA ASP A 64 2.50 -11.87 11.29
C ASP A 64 1.85 -12.28 12.62
N ALA A 65 2.23 -11.64 13.74
CA ALA A 65 1.64 -11.92 15.05
C ALA A 65 0.14 -11.57 15.13
N ASN A 66 -0.33 -10.50 14.46
CA ASN A 66 -1.71 -10.01 14.64
C ASN A 66 -2.66 -10.43 13.50
N VAL A 67 -2.18 -10.52 12.25
CA VAL A 67 -3.01 -10.97 11.11
C VAL A 67 -3.39 -12.45 11.26
N LYS A 68 -2.46 -13.28 11.73
CA LYS A 68 -2.64 -14.73 11.88
C LYS A 68 -3.60 -15.10 13.01
N ALA A 69 -3.66 -14.30 14.07
CA ALA A 69 -4.59 -14.47 15.19
C ALA A 69 -6.07 -14.26 14.79
N LYS A 70 -6.33 -13.50 13.72
CA LYS A 70 -7.68 -13.09 13.32
C LYS A 70 -8.27 -13.88 12.15
N ILE A 71 -7.43 -14.49 11.31
CA ILE A 71 -7.92 -15.36 10.23
C ILE A 71 -8.61 -16.60 10.80
N GLY A 72 -8.24 -17.03 12.01
CA GLY A 72 -8.77 -18.26 12.60
C GLY A 72 -8.29 -19.48 11.80
N ASN A 73 -7.67 -20.44 12.47
CA ASN A 73 -7.60 -21.78 11.89
C ASN A 73 -9.01 -22.39 11.86
#